data_AF-A0A258Y7Y4-F1
#
_entry.id   AF-A0A258Y7Y4-F1
#
_cell.length_a   1.000
_cell.length_b   1.000
_cell.length_c   1.000
_cell.angle_alpha   90.00
_cell.angle_beta   90.00
_cell.angle_gamma   90.00
#
_symmetry.space_group_name_H-M   'P 1'
#
loop_
_entity.id
_entity.type
_entity.pdbx_description
1 polymer ?
#
loop_
_entity_poly.entity_id
_entity_poly.type
_entity_poly.pdbx_seq_one_letter_code
_entity_poly.pdbx_strand_id
1 'polypeptide(L)'
;ISTTNDFNDFEINIVKKIISKSAQNEAFTVEDLNNALGLAKKTIEIQKKVRTESINKLNHKYKIVFNNETELIERIRSEEDRRYYIYIINNKNASLFLSKFK
;
A
#
# COMPACT_ATOMS: atom_id res chain seq x y z
N ILE A 1 3.56 11.37 23.90
CA ILE A 1 4.31 10.79 22.76
C ILE A 1 3.63 11.31 21.51
N SER A 2 4.27 12.23 20.79
CA SER A 2 3.71 12.81 19.56
C SER A 2 3.84 11.81 18.43
N THR A 3 2.90 10.87 18.31
CA THR A 3 2.77 10.02 17.13
C THR A 3 2.22 10.88 16.01
N THR A 4 3.09 11.37 15.12
CA THR A 4 2.66 11.91 13.82
C THR A 4 1.93 10.80 13.08
N ASN A 5 0.59 10.84 13.14
CA ASN A 5 -0.32 9.95 12.43
C ASN A 5 -0.35 10.24 10.92
N ASP A 6 0.45 11.20 10.46
CA ASP A 6 0.53 11.61 9.07
C ASP A 6 1.48 10.72 8.25
N PHE A 7 1.32 10.76 6.94
CA PHE A 7 2.15 10.02 6.00
C PHE A 7 3.50 10.73 5.80
N ASN A 8 4.60 9.97 5.73
CA ASN A 8 5.88 10.51 5.29
C ASN A 8 6.06 10.40 3.77
N ASP A 9 7.06 11.09 3.20
CA ASP A 9 7.29 11.11 1.75
C ASP A 9 7.48 9.72 1.13
N PHE A 10 8.11 8.80 1.86
CA PHE A 10 8.33 7.43 1.42
C PHE A 10 7.01 6.65 1.36
N GLU A 11 6.17 6.76 2.38
CA GLU A 11 4.83 6.17 2.47
C GLU A 11 3.91 6.75 1.38
N ILE A 12 3.94 8.06 1.16
CA ILE A 12 3.20 8.75 0.09
C ILE A 12 3.65 8.20 -1.28
N ASN A 13 4.95 8.05 -1.50
CA ASN A 13 5.49 7.54 -2.76
C ASN A 13 5.04 6.08 -3.03
N ILE A 14 5.05 5.21 -2.01
CA ILE A 14 4.53 3.84 -2.15
C ILE A 14 3.05 3.85 -2.55
N VAL A 15 2.22 4.61 -1.83
CA VAL A 15 0.79 4.71 -2.15
C VAL A 15 0.58 5.23 -3.56
N LYS A 16 1.30 6.29 -3.96
CA LYS A 16 1.24 6.84 -5.33
C LYS A 16 1.61 5.81 -6.39
N LYS A 17 2.62 4.96 -6.14
CA LYS A 17 2.99 3.85 -7.06
C LYS A 17 1.88 2.81 -7.20
N ILE A 18 1.23 2.43 -6.10
CA ILE A 18 0.10 1.50 -6.13
C ILE A 18 -1.06 2.11 -6.91
N ILE A 19 -1.41 3.38 -6.64
CA ILE A 19 -2.45 4.12 -7.37
C ILE A 19 -2.13 4.16 -8.88
N SER A 20 -0.89 4.46 -9.25
CA SER A 20 -0.47 4.54 -10.65
C SER A 20 -0.65 3.21 -11.38
N LYS A 21 -0.26 2.08 -10.76
CA LYS A 21 -0.48 0.75 -11.35
C LYS A 21 -1.98 0.43 -11.45
N SER A 22 -2.74 0.66 -10.38
CA SER A 22 -4.18 0.43 -10.39
C SER A 22 -4.90 1.26 -11.47
N ALA A 23 -4.46 2.50 -11.72
CA ALA A 23 -5.01 3.35 -12.78
C ALA A 23 -4.70 2.84 -14.20
N GLN A 24 -3.64 2.04 -14.37
CA GLN A 24 -3.27 1.40 -15.63
C GLN A 24 -3.93 0.01 -15.80
N ASN A 25 -4.86 -0.37 -14.92
CA ASN A 25 -5.39 -1.74 -14.80
C ASN A 25 -4.30 -2.80 -14.55
N GLU A 26 -3.14 -2.38 -14.04
CA GLU A 26 -2.09 -3.28 -13.60
C GLU A 26 -2.17 -3.52 -12.10
N ALA A 27 -1.78 -4.71 -11.68
CA ALA A 27 -1.74 -5.07 -10.28
C ALA A 27 -0.38 -4.75 -9.66
N PHE A 28 -0.38 -4.14 -8.47
CA PHE A 28 0.86 -3.95 -7.71
C PHE A 28 1.20 -5.26 -6.98
N THR A 29 2.26 -5.93 -7.38
CA THR A 29 2.59 -7.29 -6.93
C THR A 29 3.34 -7.31 -5.59
N VAL A 30 3.48 -8.50 -5.02
CA VAL A 30 4.39 -8.75 -3.88
C VAL A 30 5.83 -8.33 -4.19
N GLU A 31 6.29 -8.56 -5.42
CA GLU A 31 7.64 -8.22 -5.84
C GLU A 31 7.81 -6.70 -5.95
N ASP A 32 6.83 -6.00 -6.54
CA ASP A 32 6.81 -4.53 -6.60
C ASP A 32 6.89 -3.92 -5.19
N LEU A 33 6.11 -4.46 -4.25
CA LEU A 33 6.10 -3.99 -2.86
C LEU A 33 7.41 -4.29 -2.15
N ASN A 34 7.98 -5.48 -2.34
CA ASN A 34 9.29 -5.82 -1.81
C ASN A 34 10.37 -4.87 -2.32
N ASN A 35 10.37 -4.56 -3.62
CA ASN A 35 11.31 -3.65 -4.24
C ASN A 35 11.13 -2.22 -3.73
N ALA A 36 9.88 -1.75 -3.62
CA ALA A 36 9.58 -0.42 -3.08
C ALA A 36 9.99 -0.28 -1.59
N LEU A 37 9.90 -1.36 -0.81
CA LEU A 37 10.32 -1.42 0.59
C LEU A 37 11.81 -1.76 0.78
N GLY A 38 12.58 -1.98 -0.29
CA GLY A 38 14.00 -2.35 -0.21
C GLY A 38 14.26 -3.74 0.39
N LEU A 39 13.30 -4.66 0.27
CA LEU A 39 13.33 -5.98 0.92
C LEU A 39 13.89 -7.10 0.03
N ALA A 40 14.30 -6.80 -1.20
CA ALA A 40 14.75 -7.80 -2.19
C ALA A 40 15.85 -8.75 -1.68
N LYS A 41 16.76 -8.25 -0.83
CA LYS A 41 17.88 -9.03 -0.25
C LYS A 41 17.56 -9.68 1.11
N LYS A 42 16.34 -9.53 1.62
CA LYS A 42 15.92 -10.08 2.92
C LYS A 42 15.33 -11.48 2.77
N THR A 43 15.30 -12.25 3.85
CA THR A 43 14.64 -13.56 3.86
C THR A 43 13.14 -13.42 3.61
N ILE A 44 12.51 -14.47 3.08
CA ILE A 44 11.07 -14.50 2.80
C ILE A 44 10.24 -14.17 4.06
N GLU A 45 10.68 -14.64 5.22
CA GLU A 45 10.01 -14.38 6.50
C GLU A 45 10.04 -12.88 6.85
N ILE A 46 11.20 -12.24 6.74
CA ILE A 46 11.34 -10.79 6.98
C ILE A 46 10.51 -10.02 5.96
N GLN A 47 10.56 -10.40 4.68
CA GLN A 47 9.75 -9.76 3.64
C GLN A 47 8.24 -9.80 3.98
N LYS A 48 7.73 -10.97 4.39
CA LYS A 48 6.32 -11.15 4.78
C LYS A 48 5.95 -10.30 5.99
N LYS A 49 6.80 -10.27 7.02
CA LYS A 49 6.59 -9.50 8.23
C LYS A 49 6.52 -8.00 7.93
N VAL A 50 7.56 -7.46 7.29
CA VAL A 50 7.66 -6.02 7.01
C VAL A 50 6.56 -5.56 6.04
N ARG A 51 6.20 -6.37 5.04
CA ARG A 51 5.06 -6.07 4.16
C ARG A 51 3.75 -5.95 4.93
N THR A 52 3.45 -6.91 5.79
CA THR A 52 2.22 -6.91 6.59
C THR A 52 2.18 -5.68 7.51
N GLU A 53 3.28 -5.40 8.22
CA GLU A 53 3.39 -4.23 9.09
C GLU A 53 3.24 -2.92 8.32
N SER A 54 3.88 -2.80 7.15
CA SER A 54 3.83 -1.58 6.32
C SER A 54 2.42 -1.31 5.80
N ILE A 55 1.74 -2.34 5.27
CA ILE A 55 0.36 -2.20 4.77
C ILE A 55 -0.60 -1.85 5.91
N ASN A 56 -0.51 -2.55 7.05
CA ASN A 56 -1.35 -2.25 8.20
C ASN A 56 -1.14 -0.82 8.71
N LYS A 57 0.12 -0.36 8.73
CA LYS A 57 0.46 1.00 9.13
C LYS A 57 -0.12 2.04 8.16
N LEU A 58 0.00 1.83 6.85
CA LEU A 58 -0.57 2.72 5.83
C LEU A 58 -2.10 2.78 5.94
N ASN A 59 -2.75 1.62 6.09
CA ASN A 59 -4.20 1.54 6.28
C ASN A 59 -4.65 2.24 7.56
N HIS A 60 -3.94 2.04 8.68
CA HIS A 60 -4.25 2.71 9.94
C HIS A 60 -4.13 4.24 9.84
N LYS A 61 -3.04 4.74 9.24
CA LYS A 61 -2.86 6.17 9.00
C LYS A 61 -3.96 6.74 8.11
N TYR A 62 -4.34 6.02 7.06
CA TYR A 62 -5.43 6.44 6.18
C TYR A 62 -6.74 6.64 6.95
N LYS A 63 -7.11 5.66 7.79
CA LYS A 63 -8.33 5.73 8.60
C LYS A 63 -8.34 6.96 9.51
N ILE A 64 -7.20 7.27 10.15
CA ILE A 64 -7.06 8.44 11.03
C ILE A 64 -7.09 9.76 10.23
N VAL A 65 -6.27 9.87 9.18
CA VAL A 65 -6.08 11.12 8.43
C VAL A 65 -7.31 11.52 7.64
N PHE A 66 -8.06 10.55 7.12
CA PHE A 66 -9.24 10.77 6.29
C PHE A 66 -10.56 10.50 7.02
N ASN A 67 -10.50 10.17 8.33
CA ASN A 67 -11.65 9.80 9.15
C ASN A 67 -12.56 8.77 8.44
N ASN A 68 -11.93 7.71 7.91
CA ASN A 68 -12.57 6.71 7.08
C ASN A 68 -12.46 5.35 7.77
N GLU A 69 -13.46 4.49 7.64
CA GLU A 69 -13.45 3.15 8.24
C GLU A 69 -12.85 2.09 7.30
N THR A 70 -12.79 2.42 6.00
CA THR A 70 -12.28 1.53 4.95
C THR A 70 -10.75 1.52 4.89
N GLU A 71 -10.21 0.40 4.42
CA GLU A 71 -8.77 0.27 4.14
C GLU A 71 -8.40 1.02 2.87
N LEU A 72 -7.21 1.63 2.85
CA LEU A 72 -6.68 2.29 1.64
C LEU A 72 -6.27 1.25 0.62
N ILE A 73 -5.46 0.28 1.08
CA ILE A 73 -4.84 -0.76 0.26
C ILE A 73 -5.48 -2.10 0.64
N GLU A 74 -6.09 -2.74 -0.34
CA GLU A 74 -6.68 -4.06 -0.19
C GLU A 74 -5.70 -5.12 -0.73
N ARG A 75 -5.57 -6.24 -0.01
CA ARG A 75 -4.76 -7.39 -0.41
C ARG A 75 -5.65 -8.48 -1.00
N ILE A 76 -5.64 -8.62 -2.31
CA ILE A 76 -6.44 -9.62 -3.03
C ILE A 76 -5.55 -10.71 -3.64
N ARG A 77 -6.11 -11.91 -3.87
CA ARG A 77 -5.41 -12.95 -4.64
C ARG A 77 -5.44 -12.57 -6.11
N SER A 78 -4.32 -12.76 -6.80
CA SER A 78 -4.28 -12.54 -8.26
C SER A 78 -5.22 -13.52 -8.96
N GLU A 79 -5.98 -13.02 -9.93
CA GLU A 79 -6.86 -13.84 -10.77
C GLU A 79 -6.05 -14.66 -11.79
N GLU A 80 -4.95 -14.09 -12.28
CA GLU A 80 -4.05 -14.74 -13.24
C GLU A 80 -3.29 -15.91 -12.61
N ASP A 81 -2.85 -15.76 -11.36
CA ASP A 81 -2.31 -16.85 -10.56
C ASP A 81 -2.63 -16.67 -9.08
N ARG A 82 -3.58 -17.48 -8.61
CA ARG A 82 -4.12 -17.49 -7.23
C ARG A 82 -3.07 -17.80 -6.16
N ARG A 83 -1.85 -18.21 -6.54
CA ARG A 83 -0.71 -18.39 -5.63
C ARG A 83 -0.10 -17.06 -5.20
N TYR A 84 -0.32 -16.00 -5.97
CA TYR A 84 0.21 -14.68 -5.69
C TYR A 84 -0.84 -13.73 -5.13
N TYR A 85 -0.37 -12.80 -4.30
CA TYR A 85 -1.17 -11.69 -3.81
C TYR A 85 -0.79 -10.42 -4.57
N ILE A 86 -1.79 -9.57 -4.76
CA ILE A 86 -1.66 -8.24 -5.33
C ILE A 86 -2.31 -7.22 -4.41
N TYR A 87 -1.84 -5.98 -4.52
CA TYR A 87 -2.26 -4.84 -3.72
C TYR A 87 -2.99 -3.85 -4.62
N ILE A 88 -4.22 -3.52 -4.27
CA ILE A 88 -5.08 -2.63 -5.06
C ILE A 88 -5.61 -1.49 -4.21
N ILE A 89 -5.89 -0.37 -4.87
CA ILE A 89 -6.58 0.78 -4.28
C ILE A 89 -7.74 1.13 -5.21
N ASN A 90 -8.95 1.20 -4.67
CA ASN A 90 -10.11 1.62 -5.46
C ASN A 90 -10.05 3.11 -5.83
N ASN A 91 -10.72 3.49 -6.92
CA ASN A 91 -10.68 4.85 -7.45
C ASN A 91 -11.12 5.93 -6.45
N LYS A 92 -12.08 5.62 -5.57
CA LYS A 92 -12.56 6.56 -4.55
C LYS A 92 -11.47 6.89 -3.53
N ASN A 93 -10.82 5.86 -2.98
CA ASN A 93 -9.74 6.00 -2.02
C ASN A 93 -8.49 6.63 -2.66
N ALA A 94 -8.18 6.26 -3.90
CA ALA A 94 -7.08 6.87 -4.66
C ALA A 94 -7.29 8.38 -4.86
N SER A 95 -8.48 8.79 -5.30
CA SER A 95 -8.83 10.20 -5.51
C SER A 95 -8.78 11.00 -4.22
N LEU A 96 -9.29 10.41 -3.12
CA LEU A 96 -9.26 11.04 -1.81
C LEU A 96 -7.82 11.20 -1.30
N PHE A 97 -6.96 10.19 -1.49
CA PHE A 97 -5.56 10.29 -1.09
C PHE A 97 -4.82 11.37 -1.89
N LEU A 98 -4.99 11.39 -3.21
CA LEU A 98 -4.34 12.36 -4.10
C LEU A 98 -4.83 13.80 -3.89
N SER A 99 -6.06 14.02 -3.41
CA SER A 99 -6.56 15.37 -3.14
C SER A 99 -5.81 16.05 -1.99
N LYS A 100 -5.28 15.27 -1.03
CA LYS A 100 -4.51 15.77 0.11
C LYS A 100 -3.01 15.84 -0.15
N PHE A 101 -2.45 14.90 -0.90
CA PHE A 101 -1.00 14.72 -1.09
C PHE A 101 -0.54 14.96 -2.53
N LYS A 102 -1.16 15.90 -3.23
CA LYS A 102 -0.87 16.21 -4.64
C LYS A 102 0.61 16.57 -4.84
#